data_AF-A0A832UWV9-F1
#
_entry.id   AF-A0A832UWV9-F1
#
_cell.length_a   1.000
_cell.length_b   1.000
_cell.length_c   1.000
_cell.angle_alpha   90.00
_cell.angle_beta   90.00
_cell.angle_gamma   90.00
#
_symmetry.space_group_name_H-M   'P 1'
#
loop_
_entity.id
_entity.type
_entity.pdbx_description
1 polymer ?
#
loop_
_entity_poly.entity_id
_entity_poly.type
_entity_poly.pdbx_seq_one_letter_code
_entity_poly.pdbx_strand_id
1 'polypeptide(L)'
;MFKLRDHWKPILFFIFALVFITVFLAIVKIQIEKNPEIISETRDFAKSYGLLGGFLTAFIGSQWFLPFPYELVVVPIMKLYKPTIIALLFIAVGATGADIVNFYTGRKLGEKYIIKRIEKKTAERIQNFLTKYGVA
;
A
#
# COMPACT_ATOMS: atom_id res chain seq x y z
N MET A 1 -20.50 -5.48 -40.71
CA MET A 1 -19.08 -5.85 -40.45
C MET A 1 -18.73 -5.36 -39.04
N PHE A 2 -18.83 -6.23 -38.04
CA PHE A 2 -18.63 -5.87 -36.63
C PHE A 2 -17.15 -5.53 -36.36
N LYS A 3 -16.87 -4.33 -35.84
CA LYS A 3 -15.52 -3.87 -35.45
C LYS A 3 -15.05 -4.65 -34.20
N LEU A 4 -14.48 -5.84 -34.41
CA LEU A 4 -13.84 -6.69 -33.39
C LEU A 4 -12.51 -6.15 -32.83
N ARG A 5 -12.13 -4.91 -33.15
CA ARG A 5 -10.75 -4.42 -32.97
C ARG A 5 -10.47 -3.79 -31.59
N ASP A 6 -11.49 -3.47 -30.79
CA ASP A 6 -11.28 -2.75 -29.52
C ASP A 6 -11.28 -3.62 -28.25
N HIS A 7 -11.60 -4.91 -28.33
CA HIS A 7 -11.63 -5.81 -27.16
C HIS A 7 -10.25 -6.29 -26.68
N TRP A 8 -9.19 -6.09 -27.46
CA TRP A 8 -7.85 -6.60 -27.12
C TRP A 8 -7.18 -5.82 -25.99
N LYS A 9 -7.45 -4.51 -25.86
CA LYS A 9 -6.86 -3.66 -24.81
C LYS A 9 -7.26 -4.08 -23.39
N PRO A 10 -8.56 -4.31 -23.07
CA PRO A 10 -8.93 -4.78 -21.74
C PRO A 10 -8.41 -6.19 -21.43
N ILE A 11 -8.34 -7.07 -22.43
CA ILE A 11 -7.76 -8.42 -22.26
C ILE A 11 -6.26 -8.32 -21.92
N LEU A 12 -5.52 -7.48 -22.64
CA LEU A 12 -4.08 -7.29 -22.40
C LEU A 12 -3.82 -6.65 -21.02
N PHE A 13 -4.65 -5.68 -20.62
CA PHE A 13 -4.60 -5.10 -19.28
C PHE A 13 -4.87 -6.14 -18.20
N PHE A 14 -5.87 -7.02 -18.40
CA PHE A 14 -6.19 -8.08 -17.45
C PHE A 14 -5.06 -9.10 -17.30
N ILE A 15 -4.47 -9.53 -18.43
CA ILE A 15 -3.29 -10.42 -18.43
C ILE A 15 -2.13 -9.75 -17.69
N PHE A 16 -1.86 -8.48 -17.97
CA PHE A 16 -0.81 -7.73 -17.30
C PHE A 16 -1.06 -7.63 -15.77
N ALA A 17 -2.27 -7.28 -15.37
CA ALA A 17 -2.64 -7.21 -13.95
C ALA A 17 -2.48 -8.57 -13.25
N LEU A 18 -2.84 -9.67 -13.92
CA LEU A 18 -2.72 -11.02 -13.38
C LEU A 18 -1.25 -11.44 -13.23
N VAL A 19 -0.40 -11.16 -14.23
CA VAL A 19 1.05 -11.37 -14.15
C VAL A 19 1.64 -10.52 -13.02
N PHE A 20 1.28 -9.23 -12.94
CA PHE A 20 1.75 -8.33 -11.90
C PHE A 20 1.39 -8.82 -10.50
N ILE A 21 0.14 -9.22 -10.27
CA ILE A 21 -0.32 -9.80 -9.00
C ILE A 21 0.47 -11.09 -8.68
N THR A 22 0.71 -11.95 -9.66
CA THR A 22 1.44 -13.21 -9.45
C THR A 22 2.88 -12.96 -9.06
N VAL A 23 3.57 -12.04 -9.75
CA VAL A 23 4.94 -11.64 -9.42
C VAL A 23 5.00 -10.99 -8.04
N PHE A 24 4.05 -10.10 -7.73
CA PHE A 24 3.96 -9.46 -6.42
C PHE A 24 3.82 -10.51 -5.31
N LEU A 25 2.89 -11.46 -5.44
CA LEU A 25 2.70 -12.54 -4.46
C LEU A 25 3.94 -13.44 -4.32
N ALA A 26 4.67 -13.69 -5.41
CA ALA A 26 5.92 -14.46 -5.36
C ALA A 26 7.03 -13.71 -4.59
N ILE A 27 7.18 -12.41 -4.82
CA ILE A 27 8.13 -11.56 -4.07
C ILE A 27 7.77 -11.54 -2.59
N VAL A 28 6.48 -11.36 -2.28
CA VAL A 28 5.94 -11.38 -0.91
C VAL A 28 6.26 -12.71 -0.23
N LYS A 29 6.03 -13.84 -0.91
CA LYS A 29 6.39 -15.17 -0.40
C LYS A 29 7.89 -15.30 -0.12
N ILE A 30 8.76 -14.86 -1.04
CA ILE A 30 10.21 -14.90 -0.86
C ILE A 30 10.64 -14.04 0.34
N GLN A 31 10.03 -12.87 0.53
CA GLN A 31 10.32 -12.01 1.68
C GLN A 31 9.91 -12.65 3.01
N ILE A 32 8.77 -13.34 3.04
CA ILE A 32 8.33 -14.14 4.20
C ILE A 32 9.32 -15.26 4.50
N GLU A 33 9.69 -16.04 3.49
CA GLU A 33 10.61 -17.18 3.67
C GLU A 33 12.00 -16.74 4.10
N LYS A 34 12.47 -15.58 3.63
CA LYS A 34 13.75 -15.01 4.03
C LYS A 34 13.75 -14.40 5.42
N ASN A 35 12.61 -13.89 5.91
CA ASN A 35 12.52 -13.18 7.17
C ASN A 35 11.37 -13.70 8.05
N PRO A 36 11.40 -14.99 8.45
CA PRO A 36 10.34 -15.57 9.28
C PRO A 36 10.22 -14.88 10.65
N GLU A 37 11.33 -14.38 11.17
CA GLU A 37 11.42 -13.69 12.46
C GLU A 37 10.53 -12.46 12.53
N ILE A 38 10.49 -11.66 11.46
CA ILE A 38 9.66 -10.44 11.39
C ILE A 38 8.18 -10.79 11.56
N ILE A 39 7.74 -11.90 10.97
CA ILE A 39 6.33 -12.34 11.07
C ILE A 39 6.03 -12.84 12.48
N SER A 40 6.95 -13.60 13.10
CA SER A 40 6.76 -14.06 14.48
C SER A 40 6.76 -12.89 15.46
N GLU A 41 7.72 -11.96 15.37
CA GLU A 41 7.79 -10.79 16.24
C GLU A 41 6.54 -9.93 16.11
N THR A 42 6.10 -9.71 14.88
CA THR A 42 4.89 -8.95 14.61
C THR A 42 3.64 -9.64 15.15
N ARG A 43 3.53 -10.95 14.97
CA ARG A 43 2.42 -11.75 15.51
C ARG A 43 2.42 -11.68 17.04
N ASP A 44 3.58 -11.79 17.66
CA ASP A 44 3.71 -11.81 19.12
C ASP A 44 3.50 -10.41 19.72
N PHE A 45 3.90 -9.36 19.01
CA PHE A 45 3.54 -7.97 19.31
C PHE A 45 2.03 -7.78 19.25
N ALA A 46 1.39 -8.18 18.14
CA ALA A 46 -0.06 -8.11 18.01
C ALA A 46 -0.76 -8.84 19.16
N LYS A 47 -0.37 -10.10 19.43
CA LYS A 47 -0.90 -10.89 20.55
C LYS A 47 -0.78 -10.18 21.90
N SER A 48 0.39 -9.61 22.19
CA SER A 48 0.68 -8.98 23.48
C SER A 48 -0.18 -7.74 23.73
N TYR A 49 -0.46 -6.96 22.68
CA TYR A 49 -1.21 -5.70 22.76
C TYR A 49 -2.65 -5.80 22.26
N GLY A 50 -3.13 -7.00 21.88
CA GLY A 50 -4.50 -7.19 21.42
C GLY A 50 -4.79 -6.45 20.10
N LEU A 51 -6.01 -5.92 20.00
CA LEU A 51 -6.44 -5.11 18.86
C LEU A 51 -5.61 -3.83 18.68
N LEU A 52 -5.07 -3.27 19.76
CA LEU A 52 -4.18 -2.12 19.71
C LEU A 52 -2.85 -2.48 19.04
N GLY A 53 -2.33 -3.69 19.31
CA GLY A 53 -1.15 -4.22 18.61
C GLY A 53 -1.40 -4.32 17.10
N GLY A 54 -2.56 -4.85 16.71
CA GLY A 54 -2.94 -4.92 15.31
C GLY A 54 -3.10 -3.55 14.63
N PHE A 55 -3.67 -2.57 15.34
CA PHE A 55 -3.75 -1.17 14.89
C PHE A 55 -2.35 -0.59 14.67
N LEU A 56 -1.45 -0.71 15.65
CA LEU A 56 -0.11 -0.13 15.58
C LEU A 56 0.71 -0.78 14.49
N THR A 57 0.62 -2.10 14.32
CA THR A 57 1.32 -2.75 13.22
C THR A 57 0.78 -2.33 11.86
N ALA A 58 -0.54 -2.22 11.69
CA ALA A 58 -1.10 -1.70 10.45
C ALA A 58 -0.63 -0.26 10.20
N PHE A 59 -0.68 0.60 11.21
CA PHE A 59 -0.26 1.99 11.11
C PHE A 59 1.21 2.15 10.74
N ILE A 60 2.10 1.39 11.38
CA ILE A 60 3.54 1.42 11.12
C ILE A 60 3.85 0.76 9.78
N GLY A 61 3.31 -0.43 9.51
CA GLY A 61 3.54 -1.15 8.26
C GLY A 61 3.03 -0.41 7.02
N SER A 62 1.99 0.41 7.15
CA SER A 62 1.50 1.25 6.05
C SER A 62 2.31 2.54 5.83
N GLN A 63 3.38 2.81 6.59
CA GLN A 63 4.22 3.98 6.35
C GLN A 63 5.05 3.83 5.06
N TRP A 64 5.05 4.86 4.20
CA TRP A 64 5.70 4.81 2.88
C TRP A 64 7.21 4.54 2.91
N PHE A 65 7.87 4.85 4.02
CA PHE A 65 9.32 4.69 4.19
C PHE A 65 9.73 3.32 4.75
N LEU A 66 8.76 2.48 5.13
CA LEU A 66 9.03 1.12 5.59
C LEU A 66 8.81 0.14 4.43
N PRO A 67 9.81 -0.69 4.07
CA PRO A 67 9.70 -1.67 3.00
C PRO A 67 8.93 -2.91 3.48
N PHE A 68 7.82 -2.73 4.19
CA PHE A 68 7.10 -3.82 4.82
C PHE A 68 5.62 -3.79 4.49
N PRO A 69 5.14 -4.67 3.58
CA PRO A 69 3.72 -4.72 3.25
C PRO A 69 2.93 -5.20 4.47
N TYR A 70 2.15 -4.31 5.07
CA TYR A 70 1.32 -4.61 6.24
C TYR A 70 0.31 -5.75 5.95
N GLU A 71 0.02 -6.02 4.68
CA GLU A 71 -0.78 -7.14 4.20
C GLU A 71 -0.26 -8.50 4.71
N LEU A 72 1.05 -8.63 4.93
CA LEU A 72 1.67 -9.81 5.53
C LEU A 72 1.25 -10.06 6.97
N VAL A 73 0.83 -9.01 7.65
CA VAL A 73 0.48 -9.02 9.07
C VAL A 73 -1.02 -9.15 9.29
N VAL A 74 -1.82 -8.60 8.37
CA VAL A 74 -3.29 -8.62 8.46
C VAL A 74 -3.79 -10.06 8.62
N VAL A 75 -3.26 -11.00 7.84
CA VAL A 75 -3.70 -12.40 7.86
C VAL A 75 -3.46 -13.08 9.23
N PRO A 76 -2.26 -13.03 9.83
CA PRO A 76 -2.03 -13.49 11.20
C PRO A 76 -2.97 -12.84 12.23
N ILE A 77 -3.17 -11.52 12.18
CA ILE A 77 -4.04 -10.80 13.14
C ILE A 77 -5.48 -11.29 13.02
N MET A 78 -6.02 -11.40 11.80
CA MET A 78 -7.39 -11.87 11.56
C MET A 78 -7.62 -13.30 12.06
N LYS A 79 -6.59 -14.15 12.09
CA LYS A 79 -6.69 -15.50 12.67
C LYS A 79 -6.69 -15.50 14.20
N LEU A 80 -6.07 -14.49 14.83
CA LEU A 80 -5.91 -14.40 16.28
C LEU A 80 -7.13 -13.81 16.99
N TYR A 81 -7.86 -12.91 16.34
CA TYR A 81 -8.96 -12.19 16.98
C TYR A 81 -10.33 -12.62 16.42
N LYS A 82 -11.23 -12.98 17.33
CA LYS A 82 -12.66 -13.12 17.05
C LYS A 82 -13.42 -12.12 17.94
N PRO A 83 -14.39 -11.36 17.40
CA PRO A 83 -14.89 -11.41 16.02
C PRO A 83 -13.95 -10.73 15.01
N THR A 84 -13.78 -11.35 13.86
CA THR A 84 -12.83 -10.92 12.81
C THR A 84 -13.14 -9.54 12.24
N ILE A 85 -14.42 -9.15 12.20
CA ILE A 85 -14.84 -7.84 11.70
C ILE A 85 -14.28 -6.69 12.55
N ILE A 86 -14.24 -6.86 13.88
CA ILE A 86 -13.69 -5.83 14.78
C ILE A 86 -12.19 -5.68 14.54
N ALA A 87 -11.48 -6.80 14.42
CA ALA A 87 -10.05 -6.78 14.09
C ALA A 87 -9.76 -6.08 12.76
N LEU A 88 -10.58 -6.34 11.74
CA LEU A 88 -10.48 -5.70 10.44
C LEU A 88 -10.69 -4.18 10.54
N LEU A 89 -11.68 -3.73 11.32
CA LEU A 89 -11.93 -2.29 11.53
C LEU A 89 -10.72 -1.61 12.19
N PHE A 90 -10.14 -2.21 13.24
CA PHE A 90 -8.96 -1.66 13.90
C PHE A 90 -7.75 -1.58 12.97
N ILE A 91 -7.50 -2.61 12.17
CA ILE A 91 -6.45 -2.61 11.14
C ILE A 91 -6.71 -1.51 10.11
N ALA A 92 -7.94 -1.40 9.61
CA ALA A 92 -8.30 -0.42 8.59
C ALA A 92 -8.13 1.02 9.10
N VAL A 93 -8.53 1.29 10.35
CA VAL A 93 -8.32 2.60 10.98
C VAL A 93 -6.82 2.88 11.16
N GLY A 94 -6.02 1.88 11.50
CA GLY A 94 -4.56 1.99 11.56
C GLY A 94 -3.94 2.35 10.21
N ALA A 95 -4.26 1.60 9.17
CA ALA A 95 -3.79 1.88 7.80
C ALA A 95 -4.25 3.26 7.29
N THR A 96 -5.51 3.62 7.54
CA THR A 96 -6.05 4.94 7.16
C THR A 96 -5.32 6.07 7.90
N GLY A 97 -5.04 5.89 9.20
CA GLY A 97 -4.25 6.84 9.97
C GLY A 97 -2.84 7.00 9.39
N ALA A 98 -2.21 5.91 8.95
CA ALA A 98 -0.92 5.95 8.30
C ALA A 98 -0.96 6.74 6.99
N ASP A 99 -1.99 6.53 6.16
CA ASP A 99 -2.17 7.25 4.90
C ASP A 99 -2.37 8.74 5.10
N ILE A 100 -3.10 9.14 6.15
CA ILE A 100 -3.24 10.55 6.53
C ILE A 100 -1.86 11.14 6.87
N VAL A 101 -1.05 10.44 7.68
CA VAL A 101 0.31 10.89 8.02
C VAL A 101 1.20 10.93 6.78
N ASN A 102 1.15 9.90 5.93
CA ASN A 102 1.88 9.84 4.66
C ASN A 102 1.50 11.01 3.74
N PHE A 103 0.21 11.36 3.66
CA PHE A 103 -0.26 12.50 2.88
C PHE A 103 0.30 13.83 3.42
N TYR A 104 0.19 14.09 4.73
CA TYR A 104 0.69 15.34 5.31
C TYR A 104 2.22 15.43 5.26
N THR A 105 2.92 14.33 5.49
CA THR A 105 4.40 14.30 5.39
C THR A 105 4.85 14.46 3.95
N GLY A 106 4.21 13.77 3.00
CA GLY A 106 4.46 13.92 1.56
C GLY A 106 4.18 15.34 1.07
N ARG A 107 3.08 15.96 1.50
CA ARG A 107 2.76 17.35 1.16
C ARG A 107 3.73 18.33 1.82
N LYS A 108 3.99 18.25 3.12
CA LYS A 108 4.80 19.27 3.81
C LYS A 108 6.31 19.13 3.52
N LEU A 109 6.82 17.90 3.53
CA LEU A 109 8.23 17.61 3.32
C LEU A 109 8.52 17.35 1.85
N GLY A 110 7.77 16.43 1.24
CA GLY A 110 7.97 16.04 -0.16
C GLY A 110 7.85 17.23 -1.11
N GLU A 111 6.81 18.06 -1.00
CA GLU A 111 6.64 19.25 -1.84
C GLU A 111 7.84 20.21 -1.73
N LYS A 112 8.33 20.47 -0.51
CA LYS A 112 9.47 21.37 -0.28
C LYS A 112 10.76 20.82 -0.88
N TYR A 113 10.99 19.51 -0.83
CA TYR A 113 12.19 18.88 -1.40
C TYR A 113 12.11 18.74 -2.91
N ILE A 114 10.94 18.40 -3.44
CA ILE A 114 10.70 18.17 -4.87
C ILE A 114 10.75 19.49 -5.63
N ILE A 115 10.07 20.55 -5.17
CA ILE A 115 10.07 21.86 -5.83
C ILE A 115 11.50 22.43 -5.94
N LYS A 116 12.36 22.17 -4.96
CA LYS A 116 13.76 22.61 -4.99
C LYS A 116 14.63 21.85 -5.99
N ARG A 117 14.25 20.63 -6.38
CA ARG A 117 15.06 19.74 -7.22
C ARG A 117 14.54 19.60 -8.64
N ILE A 118 13.26 19.91 -8.88
CA ILE A 118 12.66 19.84 -10.20
C ILE A 118 12.91 21.14 -10.96
N GLU A 119 13.34 21.03 -12.22
CA GLU A 119 13.42 22.16 -13.13
C GLU A 119 12.03 22.77 -13.37
N LYS A 120 11.95 24.11 -13.42
CA LYS A 120 10.68 24.84 -13.61
C LYS A 120 9.86 24.33 -14.80
N LYS A 121 10.52 24.03 -15.93
CA LYS A 121 9.88 23.49 -17.15
C LYS A 121 9.24 22.13 -16.92
N THR A 122 9.85 21.29 -16.08
CA THR A 122 9.32 19.97 -15.73
C THR A 122 8.14 20.11 -14.76
N ALA A 123 8.21 21.04 -13.80
CA ALA A 123 7.08 21.34 -12.92
C ALA A 123 5.85 21.85 -13.71
N GLU A 124 6.04 22.77 -14.66
CA GLU A 124 4.98 23.25 -15.55
C GLU A 124 4.37 22.13 -16.40
N ARG A 125 5.19 21.20 -16.91
CA ARG A 125 4.71 20.02 -17.64
C ARG A 125 3.86 19.10 -16.75
N ILE A 126 4.30 18.83 -15.53
CA ILE A 126 3.55 18.02 -14.56
C ILE A 126 2.22 18.70 -14.23
N GLN A 127 2.25 20.00 -13.95
CA GLN A 127 1.03 20.77 -13.65
C GLN A 127 0.05 20.74 -14.83
N ASN A 128 0.51 21.01 -16.05
CA ASN A 128 -0.35 20.95 -17.24
C ASN A 128 -0.93 19.54 -17.48
N PHE A 129 -0.14 18.49 -17.20
CA PHE A 129 -0.62 17.12 -17.28
C PHE A 129 -1.71 16.83 -16.23
N LEU A 130 -1.47 17.20 -14.97
CA LEU A 130 -2.42 17.01 -13.87
C LEU A 130 -3.70 17.85 -14.06
N THR A 131 -3.60 19.09 -14.54
CA THR A 131 -4.79 19.91 -14.85
C THR A 131 -5.60 19.33 -16.01
N LYS A 132 -4.95 18.69 -16.98
CA LYS A 132 -5.62 18.12 -18.15
C LYS A 132 -6.25 16.74 -17.89
N TYR A 133 -5.64 15.92 -17.03
CA TYR A 133 -6.01 14.51 -16.85
C TYR A 133 -6.31 14.11 -15.40
N GLY A 134 -5.95 14.94 -14.43
CA GLY A 134 -6.24 14.72 -13.02
C GLY A 134 -7.55 15.37 -12.59
N VAL A 135 -8.05 14.96 -11.43
CA VAL A 135 -9.14 15.64 -10.73
C VAL A 135 -8.51 16.73 -9.88
N ALA A 136 -8.81 17.99 -10.20
CA ALA A 136 -8.38 19.16 -9.44
C ALA A 136 -9.01 19.19 -8.04
#